data_AF-A0A1R1XA12-F1
#
_entry.id   AF-A0A1R1XA12-F1
#
_cell.length_a   1.000
_cell.length_b   1.000
_cell.length_c   1.000
_cell.angle_alpha   90.00
_cell.angle_beta   90.00
_cell.angle_gamma   90.00
#
_symmetry.space_group_name_H-M   'P 1'
#
loop_
_entity.id
_entity.type
_entity.pdbx_description
1 polymer ?
#
loop_
_entity_poly.entity_id
_entity_poly.type
_entity_poly.pdbx_seq_one_letter_code
_entity_poly.pdbx_strand_id
1 'polypeptide(L)' 'PVHSIAAAMFLAPQQIHWFEDIGYKHAPWENCPQNPDRLLKCSCDPATSAIHSYYAKCTIDWNSNVTAISPDIFASS' A
#
# COMPACT_ATOMS: atom_id res chain seq x y z
N PRO A 1 -7.12 -11.13 12.35
CA PRO A 1 -8.44 -11.10 11.64
C PRO A 1 -9.58 -10.47 12.45
N VAL A 2 -9.66 -10.68 13.77
CA VAL A 2 -10.78 -10.21 14.63
C VAL A 2 -11.07 -8.71 14.46
N HIS A 3 -10.07 -7.83 14.56
CA HIS A 3 -10.26 -6.38 14.38
C HIS A 3 -10.75 -6.00 12.98
N SER A 4 -10.22 -6.63 11.93
CA SER A 4 -10.62 -6.36 10.54
C SER A 4 -12.08 -6.73 10.29
N ILE A 5 -12.57 -7.83 10.89
CA ILE A 5 -13.98 -8.23 10.81
C ILE A 5 -14.88 -7.22 11.53
N ALA A 6 -14.53 -6.83 12.75
CA ALA A 6 -15.29 -5.84 13.50
C ALA A 6 -15.35 -4.48 12.77
N ALA A 7 -14.22 -4.01 12.24
CA ALA A 7 -14.16 -2.77 11.46
C ALA A 7 -15.05 -2.85 10.21
N ALA A 8 -14.99 -3.96 9.46
CA ALA A 8 -15.80 -4.16 8.26
C ALA A 8 -17.31 -4.29 8.55
N MET A 9 -17.69 -4.79 9.73
CA MET A 9 -19.10 -4.97 10.11
C MET A 9 -19.72 -3.73 10.75
N PHE A 10 -18.94 -2.93 11.49
CA PHE A 10 -19.49 -1.87 12.35
C PHE A 10 -19.19 -0.45 11.88
N LEU A 11 -18.30 -0.26 10.89
CA LEU A 11 -17.96 1.06 10.35
C LEU A 11 -18.41 1.19 8.91
N ALA A 12 -18.78 2.41 8.51
CA ALA A 12 -18.91 2.73 7.09
C ALA A 12 -17.52 2.71 6.43
N PRO A 13 -17.40 2.32 5.15
CA PRO A 13 -16.11 2.23 4.47
C PRO A 13 -15.27 3.51 4.53
N GLN A 14 -15.90 4.69 4.51
CA GLN A 14 -15.24 6.00 4.56
C GLN A 14 -14.60 6.30 5.93
N GLN A 15 -14.95 5.54 6.97
CA GLN A 15 -14.34 5.65 8.30
C GLN A 15 -13.06 4.82 8.42
N ILE A 16 -12.74 4.00 7.41
CA ILE A 16 -11.51 3.22 7.34
C ILE A 16 -10.57 3.93 6.37
N HIS A 17 -9.37 4.26 6.84
CA HIS A 17 -8.36 4.94 6.05
C HIS A 17 -7.16 4.01 5.84
N TRP A 18 -6.72 3.90 4.58
CA TRP A 18 -5.45 3.28 4.25
C TRP A 18 -4.42 4.37 4.02
N PHE A 19 -3.36 4.36 4.83
CA PHE A 19 -2.25 5.30 4.75
C PHE A 19 -1.30 4.91 3.60
N GLU A 20 -1.67 5.26 2.38
CA GLU A 20 -0.88 4.96 1.17
C GLU A 20 0.48 5.68 1.14
N ASP A 21 0.64 6.76 1.91
CA ASP A 21 1.82 7.63 1.91
C ASP A 21 2.83 7.32 3.03
N ILE A 22 2.54 6.37 3.92
CA ILE A 22 3.45 5.95 5.00
C ILE A 22 4.22 4.70 4.59
N GLY A 23 5.54 4.83 4.43
CA GLY A 23 6.44 3.69 4.31
C GLY A 23 6.46 2.85 5.59
N TYR A 24 6.08 1.57 5.52
CA TYR A 24 6.06 0.67 6.67
C TYR A 24 6.45 -0.74 6.29
N LYS A 25 7.33 -1.36 7.10
CA LYS A 25 7.83 -2.71 6.86
C LYS A 25 7.62 -3.60 8.07
N HIS A 26 6.97 -4.73 7.86
CA HIS A 26 6.94 -5.84 8.79
C HIS A 26 7.07 -7.14 8.01
N ALA A 27 8.21 -7.82 8.16
CA ALA A 27 8.53 -8.99 7.34
C ALA A 27 7.38 -10.03 7.31
N PRO A 28 7.08 -10.62 6.13
CA PRO A 28 7.76 -10.44 4.83
C PRO A 28 7.20 -9.27 3.99
N TRP A 29 6.31 -8.44 4.53
CA TRP A 29 5.55 -7.44 3.75
C TRP A 29 6.01 -6.00 4.02
N GLU A 30 5.80 -5.15 3.02
CA GLU A 30 6.11 -3.74 3.07
C GLU A 30 4.99 -2.94 2.39
N ASN A 31 4.58 -1.82 2.98
CA ASN A 31 3.84 -0.77 2.29
C ASN A 31 4.87 0.28 1.88
N CYS A 32 5.11 0.43 0.58
CA CYS A 32 5.91 1.53 0.05
C CYS A 32 5.01 2.40 -0.85
N PRO A 33 4.99 3.74 -0.66
CA PRO A 33 4.17 4.64 -1.47
C PRO A 33 4.40 4.44 -2.98
N GLN A 34 3.35 4.53 -3.77
CA GLN A 34 3.46 4.42 -5.24
C GLN A 34 3.41 5.77 -5.95
N ASN A 35 3.24 6.85 -5.19
CA ASN A 35 3.27 8.21 -5.71
C ASN A 35 4.73 8.75 -5.68
N PRO A 36 5.32 9.14 -6.83
CA PRO A 36 6.67 9.70 -6.90
C PRO A 36 6.92 10.86 -5.92
N ASP A 37 5.95 11.75 -5.75
CA ASP A 37 6.09 12.94 -4.88
C ASP A 37 6.23 12.55 -3.39
N ARG A 38 5.71 11.37 -3.01
CA ARG A 38 5.79 10.83 -1.64
C ARG A 38 7.06 10.01 -1.42
N LEU A 39 7.69 9.52 -2.48
CA LEU A 39 8.90 8.71 -2.41
C LEU A 39 10.15 9.50 -2.03
N LEU A 40 10.18 10.80 -2.31
CA LEU A 40 11.30 11.69 -1.97
C LEU A 40 11.67 11.69 -0.46
N LYS A 41 10.76 11.21 0.40
CA LYS A 41 10.96 11.13 1.86
C LYS A 41 11.04 9.68 2.37
N CYS A 42 11.06 8.70 1.48
CA CYS A 42 11.04 7.28 1.81
C CYS A 42 12.40 6.64 1.49
N SER A 43 12.69 5.51 2.14
CA SER A 43 13.92 4.71 1.92
C SER A 43 13.60 3.30 1.36
N CYS A 44 12.35 3.03 1.02
CA CYS A 44 11.89 1.74 0.49
C CYS A 44 11.87 1.74 -1.04
N ASP A 45 11.90 0.54 -1.62
CA ASP A 45 11.68 0.33 -3.05
C ASP A 45 10.17 0.17 -3.32
N PRO A 46 9.55 1.01 -4.15
CA PRO A 46 8.13 0.87 -4.50
C PRO A 46 7.78 -0.49 -5.10
N ALA A 47 8.72 -1.14 -5.80
CA ALA A 47 8.54 -2.44 -6.42
C ALA A 47 8.48 -3.58 -5.40
N THR A 48 9.00 -3.39 -4.18
CA THR A 48 8.91 -4.38 -3.09
C THR A 48 7.64 -4.25 -2.26
N SER A 49 6.78 -3.27 -2.56
CA SER A 49 5.50 -3.08 -1.89
C SER A 49 4.58 -4.29 -2.04
N ALA A 50 3.83 -4.61 -0.98
CA ALA A 50 2.97 -5.78 -0.88
C ALA A 50 1.84 -5.78 -1.92
N ILE A 51 1.50 -4.64 -2.50
CA ILE A 51 0.54 -4.55 -3.60
C ILE A 51 1.00 -5.38 -4.83
N HIS A 52 2.31 -5.59 -5.01
CA HIS A 52 2.85 -6.38 -6.12
C HIS A 52 2.89 -7.88 -5.82
N SER A 53 2.55 -8.27 -4.58
CA SER A 53 2.55 -9.66 -4.15
C SER A 53 1.23 -10.36 -4.47
N TYR A 54 1.32 -11.52 -5.10
CA TYR A 54 0.18 -12.41 -5.33
C TYR A 54 -0.53 -12.83 -4.02
N TYR A 55 0.22 -12.99 -2.93
CA TYR A 55 -0.32 -13.46 -1.65
C TYR A 55 -0.91 -12.32 -0.80
N ALA A 56 -0.37 -11.10 -0.91
CA ALA A 56 -0.80 -9.94 -0.12
C ALA A 56 -1.81 -9.04 -0.89
N LYS A 57 -2.70 -9.67 -1.68
CA LYS A 57 -3.59 -8.98 -2.62
C LYS A 57 -4.69 -8.10 -2.00
N CYS A 58 -4.98 -8.21 -0.70
CA CYS A 58 -6.15 -7.59 -0.10
C CYS A 58 -6.18 -6.05 -0.22
N THR A 59 -5.03 -5.40 -0.38
CA THR A 59 -4.97 -3.95 -0.64
C THR A 59 -5.55 -3.60 -2.02
N ILE A 60 -5.23 -4.38 -3.06
CA ILE A 60 -5.78 -4.20 -4.42
C ILE A 60 -7.25 -4.61 -4.47
N ASP A 61 -7.64 -5.67 -3.73
CA ASP A 61 -9.05 -6.05 -3.60
C ASP A 61 -9.88 -4.92 -2.95
N TRP A 62 -9.30 -4.20 -1.99
CA TRP A 62 -9.95 -3.07 -1.31
C TRP A 62 -9.98 -1.80 -2.18
N ASN A 63 -8.88 -1.49 -2.86
CA ASN A 63 -8.75 -0.30 -3.72
C ASN A 63 -8.13 -0.69 -5.07
N SER A 64 -8.97 -0.90 -6.07
CA SER A 64 -8.52 -1.24 -7.43
C SER A 64 -7.87 -0.07 -8.17
N ASN A 65 -7.93 1.15 -7.61
CA ASN A 65 -7.37 2.34 -8.24
C ASN A 65 -5.92 2.62 -7.82
N VAL A 66 -5.27 1.66 -7.15
CA VAL A 66 -3.84 1.77 -6.82
C VAL A 66 -3.03 1.66 -8.11
N THR A 67 -2.50 2.79 -8.57
CA THR A 67 -1.59 2.83 -9.70
C THR A 67 -0.19 2.54 -9.21
N ALA A 68 0.37 1.40 -9.63
CA ALA A 68 1.77 1.08 -9.43
C ALA A 68 2.67 2.11 -10.13
N ILE A 69 3.74 2.55 -9.46
CA ILE A 69 4.75 3.34 -10.13
C ILE A 69 5.47 2.46 -11.16
N SER A 70 5.70 3.00 -12.35
CA SER A 70 6.47 2.28 -13.37
C SER A 70 7.95 2.26 -12.97
N PRO A 71 8.68 1.14 -13.15
CA PRO A 71 10.09 1.02 -12.72
C PRO A 71 11.03 2.09 -13.30
N ASP A 72 10.73 2.60 -14.50
CA ASP A 72 11.46 3.67 -15.17
C ASP A 72 11.33 5.03 -14.47
N ILE A 73 10.20 5.30 -13.80
CA ILE A 73 10.02 6.52 -13.01
C ILE A 73 10.84 6.44 -11.71
N PHE A 74 10.90 5.27 -11.07
CA PHE A 74 11.70 5.09 -9.85
C PHE A 74 13.20 5.22 -10.13
N ALA A 75 13.71 4.68 -11.24
CA ALA A 75 15.13 4.78 -11.59
C ALA A 75 15.57 6.20 -12.00
N SER A 76 14.63 7.11 -12.26
CA SER A 76 14.88 8.49 -12.70
C SER A 76 14.54 9.55 -11.66
N SER A 77 14.11 9.15 -10.45
CA SER A 77 13.79 10.04 -9.33
C SER A 77 14.86 10.06 -8.23
#